data_AF-A0A1S3YXH1-F1
#
_entry.id   AF-A0A1S3YXH1-F1
#
_cell.length_a   1.000
_cell.length_b   1.000
_cell.length_c   1.000
_cell.angle_alpha   90.00
_cell.angle_beta   90.00
_cell.angle_gamma   90.00
#
_symmetry.space_group_name_H-M   'P 1'
#
loop_
_entity.id
_entity.type
_entity.pdbx_description
1 polymer ?
#
loop_
_entity_poly.entity_id
_entity_poly.type
_entity_poly.pdbx_seq_one_letter_code
_entity_poly.pdbx_strand_id
1 'polypeptide(L)'
;MAFVLRSFLTLDRVQKEEALKFRVAKTGEVGEVEKELAAEISALEKQRNEIEAQLKQVNISLAAASARLQNVREERDQFYDANDEIVAHLKTREDDLSKSIGSCIVEADVLSSWIKFLEDAWALQSSFTENKEKEANVELERHEDYFVNLVLQLLSAYEKELRPSINRIRKYVFNLKSLVESSAEESGLASSESKALSPRKSLELEYLDHEAKIITTFSVVDNMMEQFYAQQGKISRKDEPKIKELFENIEKLREEFESIERPELEMEVPEVPSQEDASSHKIPDESTHTAKKATEAPATATSTKPEQVSDAPSYKMLDESVSIPAREATEAPAAGEKEEKKAAATKAEQVSEAELAKLESKSENINQDYSAEEIGGWEFDELEKELNTGDSGNPRKDRNI
;
A
#
# COMPACT_ATOMS: atom_id res chain seq x y z
N MET A 1 27.56 -152.97 65.75
CA MET A 1 27.29 -152.41 64.40
C MET A 1 26.14 -151.38 64.38
N ALA A 2 25.06 -151.57 65.14
CA ALA A 2 23.91 -150.64 65.18
C ALA A 2 24.22 -149.22 65.75
N PHE A 3 25.19 -149.09 66.66
CA PHE A 3 25.51 -147.80 67.31
C PHE A 3 26.23 -146.81 66.36
N VAL A 4 27.16 -147.30 65.53
CA VAL A 4 27.95 -146.48 64.58
C VAL A 4 27.08 -145.96 63.44
N LEU A 5 26.19 -146.80 62.90
CA LEU A 5 25.21 -146.38 61.88
C LEU A 5 24.22 -145.34 62.43
N ARG A 6 23.78 -145.49 63.68
CA ARG A 6 22.92 -144.51 64.36
C ARG A 6 23.61 -143.16 64.54
N SER A 7 24.88 -143.16 64.96
CA SER A 7 25.70 -141.96 65.09
C SER A 7 25.96 -141.25 63.74
N PHE A 8 26.20 -141.99 62.66
CA PHE A 8 26.39 -141.44 61.32
C PHE A 8 25.12 -140.82 60.75
N LEU A 9 23.96 -141.48 60.91
CA LEU A 9 22.65 -140.91 60.56
C LEU A 9 22.32 -139.65 61.36
N THR A 10 22.70 -139.58 62.64
CA THR A 10 22.47 -138.37 63.45
C THR A 10 23.36 -137.21 63.04
N LEU A 11 24.62 -137.45 62.65
CA LEU A 11 25.53 -136.39 62.18
C LEU A 11 25.11 -135.84 60.81
N ASP A 12 24.74 -136.71 59.86
CA ASP A 12 24.18 -136.32 58.56
C ASP A 12 22.89 -135.50 58.71
N ARG A 13 22.02 -135.87 59.66
CA ARG A 13 20.82 -135.09 60.01
C ARG A 13 21.18 -133.70 60.55
N VAL A 14 22.16 -133.60 61.46
CA VAL A 14 22.59 -132.31 62.03
C VAL A 14 23.21 -131.40 60.97
N GLN A 15 24.07 -131.92 60.09
CA GLN A 15 24.65 -131.15 58.98
C GLN A 15 23.57 -130.64 58.01
N LYS A 16 22.55 -131.46 57.70
CA LYS A 16 21.40 -131.04 56.90
C LYS A 16 20.57 -129.97 57.61
N GLU A 17 20.34 -130.10 58.91
CA GLU A 17 19.63 -129.09 59.72
C GLU A 17 20.41 -127.76 59.79
N GLU A 18 21.73 -127.79 59.93
CA GLU A 18 22.60 -126.60 59.92
C GLU A 18 22.65 -125.93 58.54
N ALA A 19 22.78 -126.69 57.45
CA ALA A 19 22.73 -126.15 56.09
C ALA A 19 21.35 -125.54 55.76
N LEU A 20 20.25 -126.14 56.26
CA LEU A 20 18.91 -125.57 56.17
C LEU A 20 18.80 -124.26 56.94
N LYS A 21 19.28 -124.20 58.19
CA LYS A 21 19.30 -122.97 59.00
C LYS A 21 20.12 -121.87 58.34
N PHE A 22 21.31 -122.19 57.81
CA PHE A 22 22.14 -121.24 57.08
C PHE A 22 21.43 -120.73 55.81
N ARG A 23 20.81 -121.60 55.01
CA ARG A 23 20.03 -121.18 53.84
C ARG A 23 18.89 -120.26 54.24
N VAL A 24 18.14 -120.58 55.30
CA VAL A 24 17.04 -119.74 55.80
C VAL A 24 17.55 -118.38 56.27
N ALA A 25 18.63 -118.34 57.07
CA ALA A 25 19.25 -117.10 57.52
C ALA A 25 19.79 -116.27 56.34
N LYS A 26 20.47 -116.92 55.39
CA LYS A 26 21.02 -116.26 54.22
C LYS A 26 19.94 -115.71 53.30
N THR A 27 18.84 -116.43 53.12
CA THR A 27 17.66 -115.93 52.41
C THR A 27 17.03 -114.73 53.13
N GLY A 28 17.03 -114.71 54.46
CA GLY A 28 16.61 -113.56 55.26
C GLY A 28 17.47 -112.31 55.04
N GLU A 29 18.79 -112.44 55.19
CA GLU A 29 19.76 -111.35 54.94
C GLU A 29 19.68 -110.83 53.51
N VAL A 30 19.67 -111.74 52.52
CA VAL A 30 19.56 -111.36 51.10
C VAL A 30 18.22 -110.65 50.85
N GLY A 31 17.13 -111.13 51.45
CA GLY A 31 15.82 -110.47 51.34
C GLY A 31 15.75 -109.09 52.04
N GLU A 32 16.52 -108.86 53.09
CA GLU A 32 16.65 -107.54 53.73
C GLU A 32 17.47 -106.57 52.87
N VAL A 33 18.61 -107.01 52.35
CA VAL A 33 19.45 -106.23 51.42
C VAL A 33 18.69 -105.90 50.13
N GLU A 34 17.94 -106.85 49.57
CA GLU A 34 17.09 -106.62 48.40
C GLU A 34 16.02 -105.55 48.67
N LYS A 35 15.41 -105.54 49.86
CA LYS A 35 14.44 -104.51 50.25
C LYS A 35 15.09 -103.13 50.42
N GLU A 36 16.26 -103.07 51.04
CA GLU A 36 17.01 -101.83 51.19
C GLU A 36 17.41 -101.25 49.83
N LEU A 37 17.96 -102.07 48.93
CA LEU A 37 18.31 -101.65 47.58
C LEU A 37 17.08 -101.23 46.77
N ALA A 38 15.95 -101.94 46.92
CA ALA A 38 14.69 -101.54 46.28
C ALA A 38 14.19 -100.18 46.80
N ALA A 39 14.34 -99.90 48.10
CA ALA A 39 13.99 -98.61 48.68
C ALA A 39 14.94 -97.50 48.19
N GLU A 40 16.25 -97.79 48.09
CA GLU A 40 17.25 -96.87 47.53
C GLU A 40 16.98 -96.55 46.07
N ILE A 41 16.71 -97.57 45.24
CA ILE A 41 16.31 -97.39 43.83
C ILE A 41 15.07 -96.49 43.76
N SER A 42 14.04 -96.76 44.55
CA SER A 42 12.83 -95.93 44.56
C SER A 42 13.10 -94.48 44.96
N ALA A 43 14.02 -94.23 45.91
CA ALA A 43 14.42 -92.87 46.29
C ALA A 43 15.19 -92.16 45.16
N LEU A 44 16.13 -92.85 44.51
CA LEU A 44 16.90 -92.32 43.38
C LEU A 44 16.01 -92.03 42.16
N GLU A 45 15.01 -92.86 41.87
CA GLU A 45 14.05 -92.61 40.80
C GLU A 45 13.21 -91.35 41.05
N LYS A 46 12.78 -91.13 42.29
CA LYS A 46 12.07 -89.90 42.68
C LYS A 46 12.95 -88.67 42.50
N GLN A 47 14.21 -88.72 42.94
CA GLN A 47 15.17 -87.62 42.74
C GLN A 47 15.41 -87.33 41.25
N ARG A 48 15.56 -88.37 40.42
CA ARG A 48 15.71 -88.23 38.97
C ARG A 48 14.49 -87.55 38.34
N ASN A 49 13.28 -87.96 38.71
CA ASN A 49 12.05 -87.34 38.20
C ASN A 49 11.91 -85.86 38.64
N GLU A 50 12.30 -85.53 39.86
CA GLU A 50 12.30 -84.14 40.37
C GLU A 50 13.30 -83.26 39.60
N ILE A 51 14.53 -83.74 39.40
CA ILE A 51 15.55 -83.03 38.59
C ILE A 51 15.06 -82.85 37.15
N GLU A 52 14.41 -83.86 36.57
CA GLU A 52 13.84 -83.75 35.22
C GLU A 52 12.72 -82.70 35.15
N ALA A 53 11.88 -82.58 36.18
CA ALA A 53 10.84 -81.56 36.27
C ALA A 53 11.45 -80.15 36.39
N GLN A 54 12.47 -79.97 37.24
CA GLN A 54 13.19 -78.70 37.37
C GLN A 54 13.89 -78.32 36.06
N LEU A 55 14.50 -79.27 35.37
CA LEU A 55 15.13 -79.02 34.07
C LEU A 55 14.11 -78.56 33.03
N LYS A 56 12.92 -79.19 32.98
CA LYS A 56 11.83 -78.76 32.10
C LYS A 56 11.37 -77.35 32.44
N GLN A 57 11.22 -77.03 33.72
CA GLN A 57 10.83 -75.70 34.17
C GLN A 57 11.86 -74.64 33.78
N VAL A 58 13.15 -74.89 34.06
CA VAL A 58 14.25 -73.99 33.67
C VAL A 58 14.29 -73.81 32.15
N ASN A 59 14.09 -74.87 31.37
CA ASN A 59 14.09 -74.78 29.91
C ASN A 59 12.91 -73.94 29.38
N ILE A 60 11.71 -74.07 29.96
CA ILE A 60 10.56 -73.22 29.62
C ILE A 60 10.86 -71.76 29.98
N SER A 61 11.40 -71.51 31.17
CA SER A 61 11.78 -70.16 31.60
C SER A 61 12.89 -69.56 30.73
N LEU A 62 13.87 -70.36 30.31
CA LEU A 62 14.95 -69.95 29.41
C LEU A 62 14.41 -69.59 28.02
N ALA A 63 13.51 -70.41 27.47
CA ALA A 63 12.86 -70.12 26.20
C ALA A 63 12.04 -68.83 26.28
N ALA A 64 11.27 -68.63 27.35
CA ALA A 64 10.50 -67.41 27.57
C ALA A 64 11.40 -66.17 27.73
N ALA A 65 12.50 -66.27 28.47
CA ALA A 65 13.46 -65.18 28.64
C ALA A 65 14.18 -64.85 27.31
N SER A 66 14.52 -65.86 26.51
CA SER A 66 15.15 -65.68 25.20
C SER A 66 14.22 -64.99 24.22
N ALA A 67 12.93 -65.36 24.20
CA ALA A 67 11.92 -64.69 23.38
C ALA A 67 11.73 -63.22 23.78
N ARG A 68 11.67 -62.92 25.08
CA ARG A 68 11.61 -61.53 25.57
C ARG A 68 12.85 -60.72 25.18
N LEU A 69 14.04 -61.32 25.30
CA LEU A 69 15.28 -60.67 24.90
C LEU A 69 15.30 -60.34 23.41
N GLN A 70 14.78 -61.23 22.57
CA GLN A 70 14.65 -60.99 21.14
C GLN A 70 13.68 -59.83 20.86
N ASN A 71 12.50 -59.84 21.48
CA ASN A 71 11.52 -58.75 21.33
C ASN A 71 12.11 -57.38 21.71
N VAL A 72 12.79 -57.29 22.86
CA VAL A 72 13.43 -56.04 23.30
C VAL A 72 14.53 -55.58 22.33
N ARG A 73 15.25 -56.51 21.70
CA ARG A 73 16.26 -56.15 20.67
C ARG A 73 15.60 -55.62 19.41
N GLU A 74 14.51 -56.24 18.96
CA GLU A 74 13.76 -55.78 17.78
C GLU A 74 13.11 -54.42 18.02
N GLU A 75 12.49 -54.18 19.18
CA GLU A 75 11.95 -52.87 19.57
C GLU A 75 13.04 -51.79 19.62
N ARG A 76 14.22 -52.13 20.16
CA ARG A 76 15.37 -51.22 20.17
C ARG A 76 15.82 -50.87 18.76
N ASP A 77 15.89 -51.84 17.86
CA ASP A 77 16.33 -51.61 16.49
C ASP A 77 15.30 -50.75 15.72
N GLN A 78 14.00 -51.02 15.89
CA GLN A 78 12.92 -50.17 15.37
C GLN A 78 12.97 -48.75 15.92
N PHE A 79 13.29 -48.58 17.20
CA PHE A 79 13.45 -47.26 17.80
C PHE A 79 14.62 -46.50 17.17
N TYR A 80 15.75 -47.16 16.92
CA TYR A 80 16.88 -46.51 16.25
C TYR A 80 16.55 -46.12 14.82
N ASP A 81 15.90 -47.00 14.05
CA ASP A 81 15.47 -46.70 12.68
C ASP A 81 14.50 -45.51 12.64
N ALA A 82 13.49 -45.49 13.52
CA ALA A 82 12.54 -44.39 13.62
C ALA A 82 13.21 -43.08 14.06
N ASN A 83 14.16 -43.15 15.00
CA ASN A 83 14.91 -41.98 15.43
C ASN A 83 15.79 -41.41 14.31
N ASP A 84 16.45 -42.26 13.52
CA ASP A 84 17.25 -41.84 12.37
C ASP A 84 16.37 -41.18 11.29
N GLU A 85 15.15 -41.69 11.07
CA GLU A 85 14.16 -41.09 10.17
C GLU A 85 13.73 -39.70 10.64
N ILE A 86 13.42 -39.54 11.94
CA ILE A 86 13.06 -38.25 12.55
C ILE A 86 14.20 -37.24 12.36
N VAL A 87 15.44 -37.64 12.65
CA VAL A 87 16.61 -36.77 12.50
C VAL A 87 16.81 -36.36 11.04
N ALA A 88 16.61 -37.27 10.08
CA ALA A 88 16.71 -36.97 8.66
C ALA A 88 15.64 -35.96 8.20
N HIS A 89 14.39 -36.14 8.66
CA HIS A 89 13.30 -35.20 8.35
C HIS A 89 13.55 -33.81 8.96
N LEU A 90 13.98 -33.75 10.23
CA LEU A 90 14.32 -32.49 10.90
C LEU A 90 15.45 -31.75 10.17
N LYS A 91 16.49 -32.47 9.75
CA LYS A 91 17.60 -31.90 8.98
C LYS A 91 17.14 -31.33 7.64
N THR A 92 16.31 -32.07 6.92
CA THR A 92 15.75 -31.61 5.63
C THR A 92 14.94 -30.33 5.82
N ARG A 93 14.08 -30.29 6.86
CA ARG A 93 13.29 -29.10 7.20
C ARG A 93 14.18 -27.91 7.60
N GLU A 94 15.25 -28.15 8.35
CA GLU A 94 16.23 -27.13 8.72
C GLU A 94 16.93 -26.54 7.48
N ASP A 95 17.34 -27.38 6.54
CA ASP A 95 17.97 -26.98 5.29
C ASP A 95 17.01 -26.14 4.43
N ASP A 96 15.74 -26.55 4.33
CA ASP A 96 14.69 -25.82 3.60
C ASP A 96 14.38 -24.45 4.23
N LEU A 97 14.26 -24.40 5.57
CA LEU A 97 14.09 -23.14 6.30
C LEU A 97 15.30 -22.23 6.09
N SER A 98 16.52 -22.77 6.13
CA SER A 98 17.75 -22.01 5.90
C SER A 98 17.77 -21.41 4.49
N LYS A 99 17.33 -22.16 3.48
CA LYS A 99 17.19 -21.68 2.10
C LYS A 99 16.13 -20.58 1.99
N SER A 100 14.98 -20.73 2.64
CA SER A 100 13.90 -19.74 2.68
C SER A 100 14.35 -18.43 3.34
N ILE A 101 15.03 -18.52 4.48
CA ILE A 101 15.65 -17.38 5.17
C ILE A 101 16.66 -16.69 4.26
N GLY A 102 17.50 -17.45 3.56
CA GLY A 102 18.44 -16.92 2.58
C GLY A 102 17.76 -16.14 1.45
N SER A 103 16.64 -16.65 0.91
CA SER A 103 15.83 -15.93 -0.11
C SER A 103 15.28 -14.62 0.44
N CYS A 104 14.70 -14.66 1.64
CA CYS A 104 14.10 -13.49 2.30
C CYS A 104 15.14 -12.37 2.56
N ILE A 105 16.37 -12.73 2.92
CA ILE A 105 17.46 -11.76 3.08
C ILE A 105 17.79 -11.07 1.75
N VAL A 106 17.92 -11.85 0.67
CA VAL A 106 18.19 -11.29 -0.67
C VAL A 106 17.03 -10.39 -1.14
N GLU A 107 15.79 -10.81 -0.90
CA GLU A 107 14.60 -10.00 -1.19
C GLU A 107 14.61 -8.68 -0.40
N ALA A 108 15.00 -8.72 0.88
CA ALA A 108 15.13 -7.51 1.70
C ALA A 108 16.21 -6.55 1.17
N ASP A 109 17.34 -7.06 0.66
CA ASP A 109 18.38 -6.24 0.02
C ASP A 109 17.88 -5.59 -1.28
N VAL A 110 17.08 -6.32 -2.07
CA VAL A 110 16.43 -5.79 -3.28
C VAL A 110 15.44 -4.69 -2.93
N LEU A 111 14.58 -4.90 -1.92
CA LEU A 111 13.64 -3.88 -1.45
C LEU A 111 14.36 -2.63 -0.94
N SER A 112 15.45 -2.82 -0.18
CA SER A 112 16.29 -1.70 0.30
C SER A 112 16.87 -0.90 -0.86
N SER A 113 17.24 -1.56 -1.95
CA SER A 113 17.73 -0.90 -3.17
C SER A 113 16.61 -0.13 -3.90
N TRP A 114 15.41 -0.70 -3.96
CA TRP A 114 14.24 -0.03 -4.51
C TRP A 114 13.82 1.21 -3.71
N ILE A 115 13.84 1.12 -2.37
CA ILE A 115 13.56 2.26 -1.50
C ILE A 115 14.52 3.41 -1.79
N LYS A 116 15.84 3.14 -1.80
CA LYS A 116 16.84 4.17 -2.12
C LYS A 116 16.62 4.78 -3.50
N PHE A 117 16.34 3.96 -4.51
CA PHE A 117 16.04 4.44 -5.86
C PHE A 117 14.83 5.37 -5.88
N LEU A 118 13.75 5.03 -5.16
CA LEU A 118 12.54 5.86 -5.09
C LEU A 118 12.80 7.17 -4.34
N GLU A 119 13.59 7.13 -3.26
CA GLU A 119 14.01 8.32 -2.51
C GLU A 119 14.84 9.26 -3.41
N ASP A 120 15.83 8.73 -4.12
CA ASP A 120 16.66 9.50 -5.06
C ASP A 120 15.84 10.08 -6.22
N ALA A 121 14.94 9.28 -6.79
CA ALA A 121 14.05 9.71 -7.87
C ALA A 121 13.10 10.82 -7.41
N TRP A 122 12.55 10.70 -6.19
CA TRP A 122 11.70 11.72 -5.60
C TRP A 122 12.46 13.02 -5.34
N ALA A 123 13.68 12.94 -4.81
CA ALA A 123 14.53 14.10 -4.59
C ALA A 123 14.90 14.81 -5.90
N LEU A 124 15.20 14.03 -6.95
CA LEU A 124 15.48 14.55 -8.28
C LEU A 124 14.25 15.24 -8.90
N GLN A 125 13.08 14.60 -8.82
CA GLN A 125 11.84 15.17 -9.35
C GLN A 125 11.48 16.46 -8.61
N SER A 126 11.55 16.44 -7.28
CA SER A 126 11.22 17.59 -6.44
C SER A 126 12.13 18.79 -6.72
N SER A 127 13.45 18.54 -6.82
CA SER A 127 14.41 19.59 -7.17
C SER A 127 14.24 20.11 -8.60
N PHE A 128 13.90 19.24 -9.56
CA PHE A 128 13.59 19.65 -10.93
C PHE A 128 12.36 20.56 -10.97
N THR A 129 11.28 20.20 -10.27
CA THR A 129 10.07 21.03 -10.21
C THR A 129 10.33 22.36 -9.53
N GLU A 130 11.08 22.37 -8.42
CA GLU A 130 11.46 23.60 -7.71
C GLU A 130 12.30 24.52 -8.60
N ASN A 131 13.26 23.96 -9.36
CA ASN A 131 14.08 24.74 -10.26
C ASN A 131 13.28 25.30 -11.45
N LYS A 132 12.32 24.54 -11.98
CA LYS A 132 11.41 25.01 -13.03
C LYS A 132 10.50 26.14 -12.56
N GLU A 133 9.99 26.04 -11.33
CA GLU A 133 9.22 27.11 -10.71
C GLU A 133 10.06 28.38 -10.51
N LYS A 134 11.29 28.24 -9.98
CA LYS A 134 12.23 29.36 -9.85
C LYS A 134 12.51 30.04 -11.19
N GLU A 135 12.78 29.25 -12.24
CA GLU A 135 13.00 29.75 -13.61
C GLU A 135 11.78 30.53 -14.13
N ALA A 136 10.57 29.96 -13.97
CA ALA A 136 9.34 30.62 -14.38
C ALA A 136 9.07 31.92 -13.61
N ASN A 137 9.35 31.94 -12.31
CA ASN A 137 9.18 33.15 -11.49
C ASN A 137 10.16 34.26 -11.88
N VAL A 138 11.42 33.91 -12.15
CA VAL A 138 12.41 34.88 -12.65
C VAL A 138 11.99 35.46 -14.00
N GLU A 139 11.45 34.64 -14.91
CA GLU A 139 10.98 35.14 -16.20
C GLU A 139 9.71 35.99 -16.07
N LEU A 140 8.80 35.64 -15.14
CA LEU A 140 7.62 36.44 -14.83
C LEU A 140 8.01 37.82 -14.31
N GLU A 141 8.99 37.90 -13.39
CA GLU A 141 9.52 39.16 -12.86
C GLU A 141 10.12 40.04 -13.98
N ARG A 142 10.85 39.44 -14.93
CA ARG A 142 11.36 40.17 -16.12
C ARG A 142 10.23 40.73 -16.99
N HIS A 143 9.20 39.93 -17.27
CA HIS A 143 8.06 40.37 -18.07
C HIS A 143 7.24 41.45 -17.37
N GLU A 144 7.12 41.36 -16.05
CA GLU A 144 6.53 42.41 -15.21
C GLU A 144 7.28 43.73 -15.37
N ASP A 145 8.61 43.74 -15.29
CA ASP A 145 9.43 44.93 -15.51
C ASP A 145 9.23 45.51 -16.92
N TYR A 146 9.21 44.66 -17.97
CA TYR A 146 8.95 45.10 -19.34
C TYR A 146 7.57 45.73 -19.50
N PHE A 147 6.54 45.13 -18.90
CA PHE A 147 5.16 45.64 -18.96
C PHE A 147 5.04 46.98 -18.25
N VAL A 148 5.60 47.11 -17.05
CA VAL A 148 5.60 48.36 -16.26
C VAL A 148 6.30 49.47 -17.04
N ASN A 149 7.46 49.20 -17.64
CA ASN A 149 8.16 50.17 -18.46
C ASN A 149 7.36 50.57 -19.72
N LEU A 150 6.66 49.63 -20.37
CA LEU A 150 5.79 49.92 -21.51
C LEU A 150 4.62 50.83 -21.11
N VAL A 151 3.92 50.51 -20.02
CA VAL A 151 2.83 51.34 -19.47
C VAL A 151 3.33 52.74 -19.15
N LEU A 152 4.49 52.86 -18.50
CA LEU A 152 5.12 54.14 -18.19
C LEU A 152 5.39 54.97 -19.45
N GLN A 153 5.96 54.35 -20.49
CA GLN A 153 6.25 55.03 -21.77
C GLN A 153 4.97 55.50 -22.47
N LEU A 154 3.95 54.66 -22.49
CA LEU A 154 2.70 54.93 -23.20
C LEU A 154 1.87 56.01 -22.49
N LEU A 155 1.75 55.95 -21.16
CA LEU A 155 1.10 57.00 -20.37
C LEU A 155 1.83 58.34 -20.50
N SER A 156 3.17 58.34 -20.47
CA SER A 156 3.94 59.58 -20.70
C SER A 156 3.73 60.14 -22.11
N ALA A 157 3.58 59.27 -23.12
CA ALA A 157 3.28 59.70 -24.48
C ALA A 157 1.87 60.33 -24.57
N TYR A 158 0.86 59.68 -23.98
CA TYR A 158 -0.51 60.20 -23.95
C TYR A 158 -0.62 61.51 -23.19
N GLU A 159 -0.01 61.63 -22.00
CA GLU A 159 0.03 62.89 -21.25
C GLU A 159 0.60 64.04 -22.10
N LYS A 160 1.70 63.78 -22.82
CA LYS A 160 2.35 64.77 -23.70
C LYS A 160 1.52 65.13 -24.93
N GLU A 161 0.72 64.21 -25.46
CA GLU A 161 -0.11 64.41 -26.66
C GLU A 161 -1.48 65.04 -26.36
N LEU A 162 -2.06 64.71 -25.20
CA LEU A 162 -3.34 65.23 -24.74
C LEU A 162 -3.29 66.75 -24.56
N ARG A 163 -2.24 67.29 -23.94
CA ARG A 163 -2.13 68.73 -23.67
C ARG A 163 -2.18 69.60 -24.94
N PRO A 164 -1.39 69.33 -26.01
CA PRO A 164 -1.55 70.03 -27.29
C PRO A 164 -2.93 69.85 -27.92
N SER A 165 -3.51 68.65 -27.84
CA SER A 165 -4.82 68.34 -28.44
C SER A 165 -5.96 69.10 -27.76
N ILE A 166 -5.96 69.17 -26.42
CA ILE A 166 -6.92 69.96 -25.63
C ILE A 166 -6.77 71.46 -25.93
N ASN A 167 -5.54 71.96 -26.05
CA ASN A 167 -5.31 73.35 -26.46
C ASN A 167 -5.85 73.64 -27.88
N ARG A 168 -5.78 72.65 -28.79
CA ARG A 168 -6.31 72.76 -30.15
C ARG A 168 -7.84 72.79 -30.15
N ILE A 169 -8.50 71.93 -29.36
CA ILE A 169 -9.94 71.98 -29.09
C ILE A 169 -10.35 73.37 -28.58
N ARG A 170 -9.66 73.91 -27.56
CA ARG A 170 -9.93 75.24 -27.03
C ARG A 170 -9.88 76.33 -28.11
N LYS A 171 -8.90 76.23 -29.02
CA LYS A 171 -8.78 77.14 -30.17
C LYS A 171 -9.92 76.97 -31.18
N TYR A 172 -10.34 75.74 -31.48
CA TYR A 172 -11.48 75.49 -32.35
C TYR A 172 -12.79 76.03 -31.77
N VAL A 173 -13.06 75.79 -30.49
CA VAL A 173 -14.22 76.33 -29.77
C VAL A 173 -14.25 77.85 -29.86
N PHE A 174 -13.12 78.51 -29.58
CA PHE A 174 -13.01 79.97 -29.68
C PHE A 174 -13.29 80.48 -31.11
N ASN A 175 -12.69 79.84 -32.12
CA ASN A 175 -12.89 80.22 -33.52
C ASN A 175 -14.34 80.01 -33.98
N LEU A 176 -14.96 78.88 -33.64
CA LEU A 176 -16.37 78.58 -33.96
C LEU A 176 -17.31 79.61 -33.32
N LYS A 177 -17.06 79.99 -32.05
CA LYS A 177 -17.80 81.05 -31.37
C LYS A 177 -17.63 82.42 -32.06
N SER A 178 -16.40 82.78 -32.43
CA SER A 178 -16.14 84.04 -33.14
C SER A 178 -16.82 84.10 -34.51
N LEU A 179 -17.00 82.95 -35.19
CA LEU A 179 -17.67 82.86 -36.47
C LEU A 179 -19.20 82.98 -36.35
N VAL A 180 -19.79 82.44 -35.28
CA VAL A 180 -21.21 82.67 -34.91
C VAL A 180 -21.45 84.17 -34.66
N GLU A 181 -20.56 84.81 -33.91
CA GLU A 181 -20.69 86.21 -33.51
C GLU A 181 -20.45 87.18 -34.69
N SER A 182 -19.50 86.88 -35.58
CA SER A 182 -19.27 87.65 -36.82
C SER A 182 -20.29 87.36 -37.93
N SER A 183 -20.91 86.17 -37.94
CA SER A 183 -22.07 85.86 -38.80
C SER A 183 -23.35 86.56 -38.34
N ALA A 184 -23.48 86.91 -37.06
CA ALA A 184 -24.64 87.60 -36.51
C ALA A 184 -24.68 89.10 -36.88
N GLU A 185 -23.53 89.71 -37.17
CA GLU A 185 -23.44 91.14 -37.56
C GLU A 185 -23.50 91.39 -39.08
N GLU A 186 -23.52 90.35 -39.91
CA GLU A 186 -23.66 90.48 -41.37
C GLU A 186 -24.62 89.43 -41.94
N SER A 187 -25.93 89.66 -41.77
CA SER A 187 -26.98 88.97 -42.55
C SER A 187 -27.86 89.98 -43.29
N GLY A 188 -27.25 90.61 -44.29
CA GLY A 188 -27.95 91.28 -45.39
C GLY A 188 -27.43 90.72 -46.71
N LEU A 189 -28.27 89.92 -47.37
CA LEU A 189 -28.16 89.36 -48.73
C LEU A 189 -27.33 88.08 -48.97
N ALA A 190 -28.10 87.02 -49.26
CA ALA A 190 -27.91 85.91 -50.19
C ALA A 190 -26.53 85.64 -50.82
N SER A 191 -26.07 84.39 -50.71
CA SER A 191 -25.36 83.68 -51.78
C SER A 191 -25.44 82.17 -51.52
N SER A 192 -26.28 81.46 -52.29
CA SER A 192 -25.87 80.62 -53.40
C SER A 192 -24.99 79.44 -53.00
N GLU A 193 -25.66 78.28 -53.04
CA GLU A 193 -25.16 76.92 -53.18
C GLU A 193 -23.76 76.85 -53.83
N SER A 194 -22.75 76.55 -53.03
CA SER A 194 -21.46 76.09 -53.54
C SER A 194 -20.90 75.01 -52.62
N LYS A 195 -20.52 73.90 -53.27
CA LYS A 195 -19.89 72.70 -52.72
C LYS A 195 -18.43 72.96 -52.34
N ALA A 196 -18.19 74.09 -51.67
CA ALA A 196 -16.98 74.40 -50.92
C ALA A 196 -17.44 74.43 -49.46
N LEU A 197 -16.85 73.59 -48.62
CA LEU A 197 -17.16 73.59 -47.19
C LEU A 197 -17.02 75.04 -46.70
N SER A 198 -18.06 75.58 -46.09
CA SER A 198 -17.92 76.87 -45.40
C SER A 198 -16.75 76.74 -44.41
N PRO A 199 -15.97 77.80 -44.19
CA PRO A 199 -14.86 77.77 -43.22
C PRO A 199 -15.29 77.20 -41.85
N ARG A 200 -16.58 77.35 -41.50
CA ARG A 200 -17.23 76.69 -40.37
C ARG A 200 -17.19 75.16 -40.41
N LYS A 201 -17.75 74.53 -41.46
CA LYS A 201 -17.85 73.07 -41.58
C LYS A 201 -16.48 72.37 -41.54
N SER A 202 -15.44 73.02 -42.05
CA SER A 202 -14.05 72.51 -41.93
C SER A 202 -13.55 72.51 -40.49
N LEU A 203 -13.85 73.56 -39.72
CA LEU A 203 -13.46 73.65 -38.31
C LEU A 203 -14.24 72.67 -37.43
N GLU A 204 -15.53 72.46 -37.72
CA GLU A 204 -16.37 71.47 -37.04
C GLU A 204 -15.85 70.04 -37.26
N LEU A 205 -15.47 69.69 -38.50
CA LEU A 205 -14.89 68.38 -38.81
C LEU A 205 -13.55 68.13 -38.08
N GLU A 206 -12.66 69.12 -38.06
CA GLU A 206 -11.39 69.01 -37.33
C GLU A 206 -11.60 68.95 -35.81
N TYR A 207 -12.58 69.68 -35.27
CA TYR A 207 -12.98 69.56 -33.86
C TYR A 207 -13.39 68.12 -33.53
N LEU A 208 -14.28 67.52 -34.33
CA LEU A 208 -14.79 66.17 -34.11
C LEU A 208 -13.68 65.10 -34.18
N ASP A 209 -12.73 65.23 -35.11
CA ASP A 209 -11.57 64.33 -35.20
C ASP A 209 -10.71 64.39 -33.93
N HIS A 210 -10.43 65.60 -33.44
CA HIS A 210 -9.67 65.80 -32.22
C HIS A 210 -10.45 65.37 -30.96
N GLU A 211 -11.75 65.61 -30.89
CA GLU A 211 -12.64 65.16 -29.82
C GLU A 211 -12.65 63.62 -29.74
N ALA A 212 -12.89 62.94 -30.88
CA ALA A 212 -12.87 61.49 -30.96
C ALA A 212 -11.50 60.91 -30.54
N LYS A 213 -10.40 61.54 -30.97
CA LYS A 213 -9.04 61.12 -30.60
C LYS A 213 -8.78 61.27 -29.10
N ILE A 214 -9.20 62.37 -28.49
CA ILE A 214 -9.06 62.62 -27.04
C ILE A 214 -9.89 61.60 -26.25
N ILE A 215 -11.17 61.41 -26.60
CA ILE A 215 -12.07 60.46 -25.94
C ILE A 215 -11.52 59.03 -26.05
N THR A 216 -11.06 58.63 -27.24
CA THR A 216 -10.45 57.31 -27.45
C THR A 216 -9.19 57.12 -26.59
N THR A 217 -8.35 58.16 -26.51
CA THR A 217 -7.14 58.12 -25.68
C THR A 217 -7.49 57.95 -24.20
N PHE A 218 -8.47 58.69 -23.69
CA PHE A 218 -8.96 58.52 -22.33
C PHE A 218 -9.51 57.12 -22.07
N SER A 219 -10.31 56.57 -22.98
CA SER A 219 -10.81 55.20 -22.87
C SER A 219 -9.69 54.15 -22.79
N VAL A 220 -8.60 54.33 -23.56
CA VAL A 220 -7.43 53.46 -23.49
C VAL A 220 -6.71 53.59 -22.14
N VAL A 221 -6.56 54.81 -21.63
CA VAL A 221 -5.97 55.06 -20.30
C VAL A 221 -6.81 54.43 -19.19
N ASP A 222 -8.14 54.54 -19.27
CA ASP A 222 -9.06 53.94 -18.29
C ASP A 222 -8.95 52.41 -18.28
N ASN A 223 -8.85 51.79 -19.46
CA ASN A 223 -8.61 50.35 -19.56
C ASN A 223 -7.25 49.95 -18.95
N MET A 224 -6.19 50.73 -19.21
CA MET A 224 -4.87 50.49 -18.61
C MET A 224 -4.90 50.62 -17.09
N MET A 225 -5.63 51.62 -16.60
CA MET A 225 -5.81 51.87 -15.18
C MET A 225 -6.51 50.69 -14.49
N GLU A 226 -7.60 50.20 -15.07
CA GLU A 226 -8.33 49.02 -14.57
C GLU A 226 -7.43 47.79 -14.50
N GLN A 227 -6.68 47.49 -15.56
CA GLN A 227 -5.77 46.34 -15.60
C GLN A 227 -4.62 46.46 -14.59
N PHE A 228 -4.12 47.67 -14.38
CA PHE A 228 -3.03 47.93 -13.44
C PHE A 228 -3.48 47.73 -11.98
N TYR A 229 -4.69 48.15 -11.62
CA TYR A 229 -5.22 48.02 -10.26
C TYR A 229 -5.89 46.67 -9.98
N ALA A 230 -6.44 45.98 -10.98
CA ALA A 230 -6.99 44.64 -10.80
C ALA A 230 -5.95 43.61 -10.31
N GLN A 231 -4.67 43.84 -10.62
CA GLN A 231 -3.55 42.95 -10.28
C GLN A 231 -2.81 43.35 -8.99
N GLN A 232 -3.16 44.47 -8.36
CA GLN A 232 -2.44 45.07 -7.22
C GLN A 232 -2.61 44.34 -5.87
N GLY A 233 -3.30 43.19 -5.83
CA GLY A 233 -3.60 42.51 -4.58
C GLY A 233 -2.39 41.95 -3.81
N LYS A 234 -1.21 41.79 -4.43
CA LYS A 234 -0.06 41.09 -3.80
C LYS A 234 1.36 41.59 -4.16
N ILE A 235 1.52 42.55 -5.06
CA ILE A 235 2.84 42.93 -5.60
C ILE A 235 3.00 44.45 -5.51
N SER A 236 3.74 44.94 -4.51
CA SER A 236 4.12 46.35 -4.40
C SER A 236 5.31 46.61 -5.32
N ARG A 237 5.12 47.46 -6.34
CA ARG A 237 6.12 47.68 -7.41
C ARG A 237 6.91 48.96 -7.15
N LYS A 238 8.20 48.96 -7.50
CA LYS A 238 9.10 50.13 -7.29
C LYS A 238 8.69 51.38 -8.10
N ASP A 239 8.10 51.20 -9.28
CA ASP A 239 7.68 52.30 -10.18
C ASP A 239 6.18 52.62 -10.12
N GLU A 240 5.46 51.96 -9.20
CA GLU A 240 4.07 52.26 -8.88
C GLU A 240 3.77 53.75 -8.60
N PRO A 241 4.60 54.50 -7.84
CA PRO A 241 4.31 55.92 -7.60
C PRO A 241 4.38 56.77 -8.86
N LYS A 242 5.27 56.46 -9.81
CA LYS A 242 5.39 57.22 -11.07
C LYS A 242 4.21 56.98 -12.00
N ILE A 243 3.75 55.73 -12.09
CA ILE A 243 2.57 55.38 -12.89
C ILE A 243 1.32 56.03 -12.30
N LYS A 244 1.18 56.03 -10.98
CA LYS A 244 0.10 56.74 -10.27
C LYS A 244 0.10 58.22 -10.58
N GLU A 245 1.26 58.87 -10.51
CA GLU A 245 1.41 60.29 -10.86
C GLU A 245 0.99 60.59 -12.31
N LEU A 246 1.33 59.73 -13.27
CA LEU A 246 0.89 59.89 -14.66
C LEU A 246 -0.62 59.77 -14.83
N PHE A 247 -1.26 58.81 -14.14
CA PHE A 247 -2.72 58.70 -14.14
C PHE A 247 -3.38 59.97 -13.56
N GLU A 248 -2.87 60.48 -12.43
CA GLU A 248 -3.36 61.72 -11.84
C GLU A 248 -3.18 62.94 -12.77
N ASN A 249 -2.06 63.02 -13.50
CA ASN A 249 -1.83 64.11 -14.46
C ASN A 249 -2.77 64.02 -15.66
N ILE A 250 -3.03 62.82 -16.17
CA ILE A 250 -3.98 62.60 -17.28
C ILE A 250 -5.41 62.91 -16.82
N GLU A 251 -5.77 62.58 -15.57
CA GLU A 251 -7.08 62.90 -15.02
C GLU A 251 -7.29 64.41 -14.87
N LYS A 252 -6.26 65.16 -14.45
CA LYS A 252 -6.31 66.64 -14.48
C LYS A 252 -6.54 67.18 -15.90
N LEU A 253 -5.92 66.56 -16.92
CA LEU A 253 -6.15 66.94 -18.33
C LEU A 253 -7.59 66.59 -18.78
N ARG A 254 -8.18 65.51 -18.24
CA ARG A 254 -9.59 65.17 -18.45
C ARG A 254 -10.51 66.25 -17.88
N GLU A 255 -10.30 66.64 -16.63
CA GLU A 255 -11.06 67.74 -15.99
C GLU A 255 -10.94 69.05 -16.78
N GLU A 256 -9.74 69.38 -17.30
CA GLU A 256 -9.52 70.54 -18.17
C GLU A 256 -10.31 70.46 -19.49
N PHE A 257 -10.40 69.27 -20.08
CA PHE A 257 -11.14 69.03 -21.32
C PHE A 257 -12.65 69.13 -21.08
N GLU A 258 -13.17 68.51 -20.02
CA GLU A 258 -14.59 68.53 -19.64
C GLU A 258 -15.08 69.95 -19.27
N SER A 259 -14.16 70.81 -18.81
CA SER A 259 -14.45 72.23 -18.53
C SER A 259 -14.65 73.08 -19.80
N ILE A 260 -14.23 72.60 -20.98
CA ILE A 260 -14.46 73.30 -22.25
C ILE A 260 -15.88 73.01 -22.70
N GLU A 261 -16.72 74.05 -22.75
CA GLU A 261 -18.09 73.92 -23.25
C GLU A 261 -18.08 73.43 -24.72
N ARG A 262 -18.79 72.33 -24.97
CA ARG A 262 -18.93 71.75 -26.31
C ARG A 262 -19.68 72.72 -27.22
N PRO A 263 -19.11 73.16 -28.37
CA PRO A 263 -19.78 74.06 -29.30
C PRO A 263 -21.02 73.42 -29.93
N GLU A 264 -22.00 74.24 -30.33
CA GLU A 264 -23.09 73.80 -31.20
C GLU A 264 -22.55 73.52 -32.62
N LEU A 265 -22.55 72.25 -33.03
CA LEU A 265 -22.05 71.80 -34.33
C LEU A 265 -23.22 71.64 -35.31
N GLU A 266 -23.22 72.45 -36.37
CA GLU A 266 -24.25 72.38 -37.42
C GLU A 266 -24.23 71.03 -38.15
N MET A 267 -23.06 70.37 -38.20
CA MET A 267 -22.90 69.04 -38.80
C MET A 267 -23.52 67.88 -38.01
N GLU A 268 -23.85 68.04 -36.72
CA GLU A 268 -24.49 67.00 -35.89
C GLU A 268 -26.01 67.14 -35.82
N VAL A 269 -26.55 68.30 -36.22
CA VAL A 269 -28.00 68.53 -36.30
C VAL A 269 -28.52 67.87 -37.59
N PRO A 270 -29.45 66.90 -37.51
CA PRO A 270 -30.06 66.35 -38.71
C PRO A 270 -30.80 67.45 -39.46
N GLU A 271 -30.48 67.65 -40.74
CA GLU A 271 -31.35 68.42 -41.66
C GLU A 271 -32.73 67.75 -41.63
N VAL A 272 -33.69 68.41 -40.99
CA VAL A 272 -35.08 67.95 -40.90
C VAL A 272 -35.65 67.89 -42.32
N PRO A 273 -36.06 66.72 -42.84
CA PRO A 273 -36.84 66.67 -44.06
C PRO A 273 -38.28 67.09 -43.73
N SER A 274 -38.70 68.24 -44.23
CA SER A 274 -40.08 68.71 -44.18
C SER A 274 -41.02 67.67 -44.79
N GLN A 275 -41.94 67.14 -43.99
CA GLN A 275 -43.08 66.33 -44.46
C GLN A 275 -44.23 67.24 -44.91
N GLU A 276 -44.82 66.90 -46.05
CA GLU A 276 -46.24 66.97 -46.46
C GLU A 276 -46.23 66.51 -47.95
N ASP A 277 -47.04 65.59 -48.47
CA ASP A 277 -48.29 65.02 -47.99
C ASP A 277 -48.64 63.71 -48.74
N ALA A 278 -49.59 62.98 -48.18
CA ALA A 278 -49.96 61.59 -48.47
C ALA A 278 -50.82 61.33 -49.73
N SER A 279 -51.14 60.03 -49.93
CA SER A 279 -52.35 59.45 -50.58
C SER A 279 -52.07 58.70 -51.91
N SER A 280 -52.50 57.45 -52.20
CA SER A 280 -53.43 56.51 -51.54
C SER A 280 -53.65 55.22 -52.38
N HIS A 281 -54.31 54.23 -51.75
CA HIS A 281 -55.08 53.04 -52.24
C HIS A 281 -54.39 51.66 -52.16
N LYS A 282 -54.71 50.81 -51.16
CA LYS A 282 -55.92 49.98 -50.84
C LYS A 282 -55.67 48.50 -51.24
N ILE A 283 -55.47 47.54 -50.30
CA ILE A 283 -56.46 46.74 -49.50
C ILE A 283 -57.21 45.71 -50.39
N PRO A 284 -57.62 44.46 -49.98
CA PRO A 284 -57.84 43.92 -48.61
C PRO A 284 -57.47 42.44 -48.26
N ASP A 285 -57.38 42.20 -46.94
CA ASP A 285 -58.01 41.15 -46.08
C ASP A 285 -57.90 39.64 -46.42
N GLU A 286 -57.98 38.67 -45.50
CA GLU A 286 -58.52 38.60 -44.13
C GLU A 286 -57.94 37.36 -43.39
N SER A 287 -57.65 37.53 -42.09
CA SER A 287 -57.89 36.65 -40.93
C SER A 287 -57.77 35.09 -40.96
N THR A 288 -57.26 34.58 -39.82
CA THR A 288 -57.81 33.49 -38.97
C THR A 288 -56.99 32.19 -38.78
N HIS A 289 -56.36 32.12 -37.60
CA HIS A 289 -56.20 31.00 -36.63
C HIS A 289 -55.91 29.52 -37.02
N THR A 290 -54.82 29.04 -36.39
CA THR A 290 -54.64 27.78 -35.61
C THR A 290 -54.73 26.38 -36.23
N ALA A 291 -53.66 25.60 -35.96
CA ALA A 291 -53.65 24.24 -35.36
C ALA A 291 -53.04 23.07 -36.18
N LYS A 292 -51.96 22.52 -35.58
CA LYS A 292 -51.59 21.10 -35.38
C LYS A 292 -51.07 20.21 -36.55
N LYS A 293 -49.78 19.83 -36.38
CA LYS A 293 -49.18 18.48 -36.24
C LYS A 293 -49.23 17.45 -37.40
N ALA A 294 -48.05 17.14 -37.94
CA ALA A 294 -47.48 15.79 -38.26
C ALA A 294 -46.05 16.02 -38.84
N THR A 295 -44.95 15.63 -38.18
CA THR A 295 -44.23 14.33 -38.25
C THR A 295 -43.84 13.90 -39.67
N GLU A 296 -42.58 14.15 -40.07
CA GLU A 296 -41.58 13.13 -40.48
C GLU A 296 -40.20 13.76 -40.71
N ALA A 297 -39.15 13.13 -40.19
CA ALA A 297 -37.73 13.42 -40.44
C ALA A 297 -37.22 12.53 -41.61
N PRO A 298 -36.01 12.74 -42.20
CA PRO A 298 -34.72 12.49 -41.52
C PRO A 298 -33.66 13.59 -41.76
N ALA A 299 -32.88 13.94 -40.72
CA ALA A 299 -31.45 13.62 -40.51
C ALA A 299 -30.50 14.24 -41.57
N THR A 300 -29.49 15.05 -41.21
CA THR A 300 -28.33 14.72 -40.37
C THR A 300 -27.63 16.05 -39.98
N ALA A 301 -27.41 16.32 -38.67
CA ALA A 301 -26.11 16.25 -37.95
C ALA A 301 -25.12 17.41 -38.26
N THR A 302 -24.52 18.16 -37.32
CA THR A 302 -24.49 18.14 -35.85
C THR A 302 -23.95 19.50 -35.36
N SER A 303 -24.58 20.07 -34.33
CA SER A 303 -23.99 21.08 -33.45
C SER A 303 -24.56 20.82 -32.05
N THR A 304 -23.72 20.77 -31.02
CA THR A 304 -24.18 20.72 -29.63
C THR A 304 -23.22 21.45 -28.68
N LYS A 305 -23.82 22.35 -27.92
CA LYS A 305 -23.45 22.95 -26.61
C LYS A 305 -24.81 23.09 -25.86
N PRO A 306 -24.92 23.28 -24.52
CA PRO A 306 -24.12 22.97 -23.31
C PRO A 306 -24.86 21.93 -22.42
N GLU A 307 -24.45 21.50 -21.22
CA GLU A 307 -24.48 22.21 -19.93
C GLU A 307 -23.92 21.30 -18.80
N GLN A 308 -23.54 21.95 -17.70
CA GLN A 308 -22.83 21.47 -16.51
C GLN A 308 -23.48 20.27 -15.79
N VAL A 309 -22.67 19.54 -14.98
CA VAL A 309 -22.88 19.27 -13.54
C VAL A 309 -21.75 18.35 -12.99
N SER A 310 -21.11 18.84 -11.91
CA SER A 310 -20.46 18.18 -10.75
C SER A 310 -19.53 16.96 -10.92
N ASP A 311 -18.25 17.10 -10.52
CA ASP A 311 -17.70 16.62 -9.22
C ASP A 311 -16.20 16.28 -9.30
N ALA A 312 -15.44 16.88 -8.37
CA ALA A 312 -14.03 16.62 -8.10
C ALA A 312 -13.88 15.66 -6.91
N PRO A 313 -12.89 14.75 -6.88
CA PRO A 313 -12.61 13.97 -5.68
C PRO A 313 -11.65 14.72 -4.75
N SER A 314 -12.12 14.88 -3.51
CA SER A 314 -11.41 15.37 -2.34
C SER A 314 -10.43 14.31 -1.81
N TYR A 315 -9.14 14.64 -1.72
CA TYR A 315 -8.18 13.87 -0.91
C TYR A 315 -8.15 14.45 0.50
N LYS A 316 -8.60 13.64 1.46
CA LYS A 316 -8.50 13.94 2.90
C LYS A 316 -7.14 13.51 3.43
N MET A 317 -6.45 14.45 4.09
CA MET A 317 -5.39 14.15 5.04
C MET A 317 -5.99 13.38 6.22
N LEU A 318 -5.33 12.28 6.61
CA LEU A 318 -5.49 11.67 7.92
C LEU A 318 -4.12 11.71 8.60
N ASP A 319 -4.06 12.51 9.66
CA ASP A 319 -3.09 12.40 10.74
C ASP A 319 -3.33 11.06 11.43
N GLU A 320 -2.29 10.22 11.51
CA GLU A 320 -2.26 9.17 12.52
C GLU A 320 -0.84 9.02 13.06
N SER A 321 -0.68 9.50 14.28
CA SER A 321 0.51 9.37 15.11
C SER A 321 0.72 7.91 15.50
N VAL A 322 1.79 7.29 15.02
CA VAL A 322 2.31 6.02 15.55
C VAL A 322 3.73 6.23 16.05
N SER A 323 3.91 5.99 17.34
CA SER A 323 5.19 6.04 18.04
C SER A 323 6.05 4.82 17.69
N ILE A 324 7.32 5.04 17.34
CA ILE A 324 8.34 4.00 17.22
C ILE A 324 9.37 4.22 18.34
N PRO A 325 9.70 3.21 19.16
CA PRO A 325 10.73 3.36 20.18
C PRO A 325 12.13 3.26 19.57
N ALA A 326 12.98 4.19 19.97
CA ALA A 326 14.39 4.26 19.62
C ALA A 326 15.19 3.06 20.16
N ARG A 327 16.11 2.54 19.34
CA ARG A 327 17.23 1.71 19.79
C ARG A 327 18.52 2.44 19.44
N GLU A 328 19.13 3.06 20.44
CA GLU A 328 20.52 3.50 20.40
C GLU A 328 21.45 2.32 20.67
N ALA A 329 22.55 2.28 19.93
CA ALA A 329 23.71 1.44 20.17
C ALA A 329 24.87 2.33 20.63
N THR A 330 25.52 1.94 21.73
CA THR A 330 26.90 2.18 22.24
C THR A 330 26.83 2.08 23.78
N GLU A 331 27.75 1.51 24.55
CA GLU A 331 29.21 1.49 24.50
C GLU A 331 29.75 0.41 25.47
N ALA A 332 30.98 -0.07 25.25
CA ALA A 332 31.75 -0.88 26.21
C ALA A 332 32.30 -0.01 27.36
N PRO A 333 32.78 -0.63 28.46
CA PRO A 333 34.23 -0.54 28.68
C PRO A 333 34.89 -1.80 29.24
N ALA A 334 36.21 -1.83 29.08
CA ALA A 334 37.16 -2.85 29.52
C ALA A 334 37.86 -2.48 30.85
N ALA A 335 38.72 -3.41 31.30
CA ALA A 335 39.64 -3.43 32.45
C ALA A 335 38.99 -3.94 33.76
N GLY A 336 39.45 -5.01 34.44
CA GLY A 336 40.68 -5.78 34.36
C GLY A 336 41.34 -5.80 35.73
N GLU A 337 41.38 -6.94 36.43
CA GLU A 337 42.44 -7.29 37.38
C GLU A 337 42.36 -8.76 37.83
N LYS A 338 43.54 -9.38 37.96
CA LYS A 338 43.79 -10.76 38.36
C LYS A 338 43.94 -10.84 39.88
N GLU A 339 43.46 -11.92 40.51
CA GLU A 339 44.22 -12.60 41.56
C GLU A 339 43.82 -14.08 41.71
N GLU A 340 44.83 -14.95 41.77
CA GLU A 340 44.75 -16.38 42.03
C GLU A 340 44.40 -16.67 43.50
N LYS A 341 43.56 -17.70 43.76
CA LYS A 341 43.80 -18.69 44.83
C LYS A 341 42.93 -19.94 44.71
N LYS A 342 43.53 -21.04 45.18
CA LYS A 342 43.24 -22.46 44.95
C LYS A 342 42.28 -23.04 46.01
N ALA A 343 41.51 -24.06 45.57
CA ALA A 343 40.88 -25.17 46.31
C ALA A 343 39.66 -24.91 47.22
N ALA A 344 38.53 -25.53 46.87
CA ALA A 344 37.78 -26.44 47.74
C ALA A 344 36.70 -27.19 46.93
N ALA A 345 36.96 -28.45 46.63
CA ALA A 345 35.92 -29.40 46.26
C ALA A 345 35.14 -29.77 47.52
N THR A 346 33.84 -29.51 47.55
CA THR A 346 32.75 -30.34 48.10
C THR A 346 31.47 -29.51 48.18
N LYS A 347 30.34 -30.15 47.87
CA LYS A 347 28.95 -29.66 48.01
C LYS A 347 28.33 -29.00 46.76
N ALA A 348 28.14 -29.80 45.73
CA ALA A 348 27.14 -29.58 44.70
C ALA A 348 26.28 -30.86 44.57
N GLU A 349 25.61 -31.22 45.65
CA GLU A 349 24.69 -32.36 45.70
C GLU A 349 23.66 -32.05 46.81
N GLN A 350 22.73 -31.15 46.51
CA GLN A 350 21.47 -30.91 47.25
C GLN A 350 20.72 -29.73 46.62
N VAL A 351 20.19 -29.93 45.40
CA VAL A 351 19.10 -29.14 44.80
C VAL A 351 18.29 -30.16 43.97
N SER A 352 17.35 -30.92 44.55
CA SER A 352 15.92 -30.60 44.76
C SER A 352 15.04 -31.57 43.96
N GLU A 353 15.00 -32.86 44.34
CA GLU A 353 13.97 -33.83 43.87
C GLU A 353 12.53 -33.33 44.12
N ALA A 354 12.35 -32.40 45.07
CA ALA A 354 11.06 -31.80 45.38
C ALA A 354 10.53 -30.81 44.33
N GLU A 355 11.38 -30.27 43.44
CA GLU A 355 10.91 -29.36 42.37
C GLU A 355 10.43 -30.11 41.12
N LEU A 356 10.98 -31.30 40.85
CA LEU A 356 10.56 -32.13 39.72
C LEU A 356 9.16 -32.74 39.94
N ALA A 357 8.87 -33.20 41.16
CA ALA A 357 7.53 -33.73 41.49
C ALA A 357 6.42 -32.66 41.43
N LYS A 358 6.77 -31.38 41.62
CA LYS A 358 5.81 -30.27 41.55
C LYS A 358 5.50 -29.83 40.12
N LEU A 359 6.40 -30.10 39.17
CA LEU A 359 6.18 -29.85 37.75
C LEU A 359 5.38 -30.97 37.09
N GLU A 360 5.59 -32.23 37.49
CA GLU A 360 4.87 -33.40 36.98
C GLU A 360 3.38 -33.41 37.40
N SER A 361 3.08 -33.03 38.65
CA SER A 361 1.69 -32.80 39.10
C SER A 361 0.98 -31.63 38.42
N LYS A 362 1.70 -30.72 37.75
CA LYS A 362 1.09 -29.60 37.00
C LYS A 362 0.85 -29.94 35.52
N SER A 363 1.54 -30.94 34.98
CA SER A 363 1.29 -31.46 33.62
C SER A 363 0.10 -32.43 33.54
N GLU A 364 -0.34 -32.99 34.67
CA GLU A 364 -1.43 -33.99 34.69
C GLU A 364 -2.84 -33.38 34.58
N ASN A 365 -2.95 -32.04 34.56
CA ASN A 365 -4.25 -31.35 34.57
C ASN A 365 -4.55 -30.53 33.28
N ILE A 366 -3.83 -30.78 32.19
CA ILE A 366 -4.02 -30.07 30.90
C ILE A 366 -4.66 -30.96 29.81
N ASN A 367 -4.82 -32.26 30.05
CA ASN A 367 -5.34 -33.22 29.05
C ASN A 367 -6.83 -33.54 29.19
N GLN A 368 -7.66 -32.56 29.58
CA GLN A 368 -9.09 -32.81 29.77
C GLN A 368 -9.92 -31.63 29.29
N ASP A 369 -9.81 -31.29 28.00
CA ASP A 369 -10.87 -30.64 27.19
C ASP A 369 -10.42 -30.36 25.72
N TYR A 370 -9.85 -31.35 25.02
CA TYR A 370 -9.74 -31.29 23.56
C TYR A 370 -10.43 -32.52 22.96
N SER A 371 -11.69 -32.34 22.56
CA SER A 371 -12.43 -33.33 21.78
C SER A 371 -11.71 -33.62 20.46
N ALA A 372 -11.49 -34.91 20.17
CA ALA A 372 -10.81 -35.41 18.97
C ALA A 372 -11.65 -35.30 17.67
N GLU A 373 -12.69 -34.47 17.64
CA GLU A 373 -13.62 -34.34 16.50
C GLU A 373 -13.37 -33.09 15.64
N GLU A 374 -12.38 -32.26 15.99
CA GLU A 374 -12.04 -31.01 15.27
C GLU A 374 -10.53 -30.94 14.93
N ILE A 375 -9.94 -32.07 14.54
CA ILE A 375 -8.62 -32.12 13.89
C ILE A 375 -8.79 -32.84 12.56
N GLY A 376 -9.56 -32.21 11.67
CA GLY A 376 -9.90 -32.76 10.37
C GLY A 376 -10.14 -31.63 9.38
N GLY A 377 -9.05 -31.06 8.88
CA GLY A 377 -9.07 -29.98 7.89
C GLY A 377 -7.95 -28.99 8.11
N TRP A 378 -6.71 -29.39 7.81
CA TRP A 378 -5.66 -28.40 7.63
C TRP A 378 -5.96 -27.71 6.29
N GLU A 379 -6.10 -26.38 6.28
CA GLU A 379 -6.38 -25.56 5.08
C GLU A 379 -5.34 -25.76 3.94
N PHE A 380 -4.25 -26.47 4.22
CA PHE A 380 -3.25 -26.89 3.24
C PHE A 380 -3.73 -28.01 2.31
N ASP A 381 -4.57 -28.93 2.78
CA ASP A 381 -5.08 -30.06 1.97
C ASP A 381 -6.12 -29.58 0.93
N GLU A 382 -6.77 -28.44 1.19
CA GLU A 382 -7.74 -27.84 0.26
C GLU A 382 -7.04 -27.14 -0.93
N LEU A 383 -5.85 -26.54 -0.69
CA LEU A 383 -5.03 -25.92 -1.74
C LEU A 383 -4.39 -26.95 -2.69
N GLU A 384 -4.03 -28.13 -2.21
CA GLU A 384 -3.50 -29.21 -3.06
C GLU A 384 -4.59 -29.83 -3.96
N LYS A 385 -5.84 -29.82 -3.49
CA LYS A 385 -7.01 -30.31 -4.24
C LYS A 385 -7.43 -29.35 -5.35
N GLU A 386 -7.25 -28.04 -5.16
CA GLU A 386 -7.49 -27.01 -6.17
C GLU A 386 -6.45 -27.07 -7.32
N LEU A 387 -5.19 -27.39 -7.00
CA LEU A 387 -4.13 -27.58 -8.00
C LEU A 387 -4.33 -28.83 -8.87
N ASN A 388 -4.84 -29.93 -8.29
CA ASN A 388 -5.11 -31.17 -9.02
C ASN A 388 -6.42 -31.17 -9.83
N THR A 389 -7.33 -30.21 -9.61
CA THR A 389 -8.58 -30.09 -10.38
C THR A 389 -8.49 -29.10 -11.54
N GLY A 390 -7.43 -28.29 -11.61
CA GLY A 390 -7.19 -27.31 -12.67
C GLY A 390 -6.75 -27.85 -14.04
N ASP A 391 -6.42 -29.15 -14.17
CA ASP A 391 -5.88 -29.73 -15.41
C ASP A 391 -6.88 -30.57 -16.23
N SER A 392 -8.18 -30.42 -16.00
CA SER A 392 -9.21 -31.12 -16.80
C SER A 392 -10.24 -30.19 -17.41
N GLY A 393 -9.85 -29.43 -18.43
CA GLY A 393 -10.84 -28.61 -19.13
C GLY A 393 -10.36 -27.74 -20.27
N ASN A 394 -9.78 -28.30 -21.34
CA ASN A 394 -9.94 -27.66 -22.66
C ASN A 394 -9.91 -28.68 -23.81
N PRO A 395 -10.97 -28.78 -24.64
CA PRO A 395 -11.04 -29.75 -25.72
C PRO A 395 -10.21 -29.26 -26.91
N ARG A 396 -9.33 -30.14 -27.41
CA ARG A 396 -8.65 -29.96 -28.70
C ARG A 396 -9.69 -29.94 -29.81
N LYS A 397 -9.72 -28.82 -30.53
CA LYS A 397 -10.56 -28.57 -31.70
C LYS A 397 -9.92 -29.23 -32.92
N ASP A 398 -10.69 -30.09 -33.59
CA ASP A 398 -10.35 -30.75 -34.84
C ASP A 398 -9.90 -29.77 -35.93
N ARG A 399 -8.88 -30.17 -36.70
CA ARG A 399 -8.65 -29.65 -38.05
C ARG A 399 -7.89 -30.68 -38.92
N ASN A 400 -8.58 -31.10 -39.99
CA ASN A 400 -8.13 -31.72 -41.24
C ASN A 400 -7.69 -33.20 -41.23
N ILE A 401 -8.52 -34.08 -41.82
CA ILE A 401 -8.44 -34.58 -43.22
C ILE A 401 -9.87 -34.74 -43.75
#